data_AF-A0A4U9HJT3-F1
#
_entry.id   AF-A0A4U9HJT3-F1
#
_cell.length_a   1.000
_cell.length_b   1.000
_cell.length_c   1.000
_cell.angle_alpha   90.00
_cell.angle_beta   90.00
_cell.angle_gamma   90.00
#
_symmetry.space_group_name_H-M   'P 1'
#
loop_
_entity.id
_entity.type
_entity.pdbx_description
1 polymer ?
#
loop_
_entity_poly.entity_id
_entity_poly.type
_entity_poly.pdbx_seq_one_letter_code
_entity_poly.pdbx_strand_id
1 'polypeptide(L)'
;MSQNNPLTALLETQPFVVLDGAMATELEARGCNLADSLWSAKVLMENPELIRDVHLDYFRAGAQVAITASYQATPDGFAARGLDEAQSRALIGKSVELARKAREAYLAENPQAGTLLVAGSVGPYGAYLADGSEYRGDYTRSAEVFAAFHRPRVEALLDAGADLLACETPAVVC
;
A
#
# COMPACT_ATOMS: atom_id res chain seq x y z
N MET A 1 3.09 26.24 1.87
CA MET A 1 2.36 25.06 1.34
C MET A 1 1.10 24.93 2.17
N SER A 2 -0.09 25.08 1.58
CA SER A 2 -1.34 24.83 2.28
C SER A 2 -1.31 23.40 2.81
N GLN A 3 -1.42 23.20 4.12
CA GLN A 3 -1.62 21.87 4.69
C GLN A 3 -3.02 21.41 4.32
N ASN A 4 -3.17 20.84 3.12
CA ASN A 4 -4.41 20.17 2.73
C ASN A 4 -4.37 18.77 3.35
N ASN A 5 -4.95 18.63 4.54
CA ASN A 5 -5.16 17.32 5.13
C ASN A 5 -6.27 16.59 4.35
N PRO A 6 -5.97 15.50 3.62
CA PRO A 6 -6.95 14.81 2.78
C PRO A 6 -8.10 14.20 3.59
N LEU A 7 -7.91 13.98 4.90
CA LEU A 7 -8.94 13.45 5.79
C LEU A 7 -10.02 14.48 6.17
N THR A 8 -9.74 15.78 6.04
CA THR A 8 -10.65 16.84 6.48
C THR A 8 -12.02 16.73 5.81
N ALA A 9 -12.07 16.51 4.49
CA ALA A 9 -13.33 16.38 3.75
C ALA A 9 -14.21 15.22 4.26
N LEU A 10 -13.58 14.12 4.69
CA LEU A 10 -14.30 12.98 5.27
C LEU A 10 -14.75 13.28 6.70
N LEU A 11 -13.85 13.80 7.54
CA LEU A 11 -14.11 14.03 8.96
C LEU A 11 -15.05 15.20 9.25
N GLU A 12 -15.22 16.13 8.30
CA GLU A 12 -16.23 17.19 8.38
C GLU A 12 -17.66 16.67 8.13
N THR A 13 -17.80 15.56 7.41
CA THR A 13 -19.12 14.98 7.07
C THR A 13 -19.53 13.84 7.99
N GLN A 14 -18.58 13.18 8.65
CA GLN A 14 -18.83 12.05 9.56
C GLN A 14 -17.72 11.89 10.62
N PRO A 15 -18.02 11.29 11.80
CA PRO A 15 -17.06 11.22 12.90
C PRO A 15 -16.01 10.11 12.79
N PHE A 16 -16.03 9.31 11.72
CA PHE A 16 -15.08 8.20 11.51
C PHE A 16 -14.72 8.10 10.03
N VAL A 17 -13.65 7.37 9.70
CA VAL A 17 -13.28 6.99 8.33
C VAL A 17 -13.11 5.49 8.28
N VAL A 18 -13.72 4.84 7.30
CA VAL A 18 -13.60 3.39 7.12
C VAL A 18 -12.40 3.10 6.21
N LEU A 19 -11.44 2.34 6.71
CA LEU A 19 -10.33 1.81 5.91
C LEU A 19 -10.73 0.46 5.28
N ASP A 20 -9.96 0.00 4.31
CA ASP A 20 -10.09 -1.35 3.77
C ASP A 20 -9.55 -2.43 4.74
N GLY A 21 -9.65 -3.68 4.32
CA GLY A 21 -9.22 -4.85 5.07
C GLY A 21 -7.99 -5.54 4.48
N ALA A 22 -7.77 -6.79 4.89
CA ALA A 22 -6.62 -7.57 4.46
C ALA A 22 -6.68 -7.87 2.93
N MET A 23 -5.64 -7.45 2.21
CA MET A 23 -5.45 -7.77 0.79
C MET A 23 -5.11 -9.26 0.57
N ALA A 24 -4.26 -9.83 1.43
CA ALA A 24 -3.81 -11.22 1.29
C ALA A 24 -4.97 -12.22 1.29
N THR A 25 -5.87 -12.12 2.28
CA THR A 25 -7.01 -13.04 2.43
C THR A 25 -7.92 -13.06 1.20
N GLU A 26 -8.20 -11.89 0.60
CA GLU A 26 -9.03 -11.78 -0.59
C GLU A 26 -8.33 -12.31 -1.84
N LEU A 27 -7.01 -12.12 -1.96
CA LEU A 27 -6.22 -12.70 -3.05
C LEU A 27 -6.15 -14.23 -2.94
N GLU A 28 -5.99 -14.80 -1.75
CA GLU A 28 -6.04 -16.24 -1.51
C GLU A 28 -7.40 -16.83 -1.87
N ALA A 29 -8.49 -16.16 -1.49
CA ALA A 29 -9.85 -16.56 -1.86
C ALA A 29 -10.07 -16.58 -3.38
N ARG A 30 -9.29 -15.79 -4.13
CA ARG A 30 -9.28 -15.72 -5.59
C ARG A 30 -8.25 -16.65 -6.24
N GLY A 31 -7.59 -17.50 -5.45
CA GLY A 31 -6.67 -18.54 -5.92
C GLY A 31 -5.21 -18.10 -6.05
N CYS A 32 -4.82 -16.92 -5.54
CA CYS A 32 -3.41 -16.55 -5.49
C CYS A 32 -2.66 -17.40 -4.46
N ASN A 33 -1.51 -17.96 -4.88
CA ASN A 33 -0.59 -18.61 -3.96
C ASN A 33 0.37 -17.56 -3.37
N LEU A 34 0.16 -17.22 -2.09
CA LEU A 34 0.95 -16.25 -1.34
C LEU A 34 2.05 -16.87 -0.47
N ALA A 35 2.43 -18.14 -0.72
CA ALA A 35 3.55 -18.80 -0.03
C ALA A 35 4.92 -18.25 -0.52
N ASP A 36 5.12 -16.95 -0.34
CA ASP A 36 6.27 -16.18 -0.79
C ASP A 36 6.48 -15.00 0.16
N SER A 37 7.70 -14.77 0.63
CA SER A 37 8.02 -13.65 1.55
C SER A 37 7.81 -12.27 0.91
N LEU A 38 7.64 -12.19 -0.41
CA LEU A 38 7.38 -10.99 -1.20
C LEU A 38 6.08 -11.16 -2.00
N TRP A 39 5.06 -11.79 -1.42
CA TRP A 39 3.82 -12.10 -2.12
C TRP A 39 3.16 -10.85 -2.74
N SER A 40 3.19 -9.69 -2.07
CA SER A 40 2.53 -8.47 -2.58
C SER A 40 3.22 -7.97 -3.85
N ALA A 41 4.55 -8.07 -3.86
CA ALA A 41 5.42 -7.81 -5.00
C ALA A 41 5.15 -8.78 -6.15
N LYS A 42 5.01 -10.08 -5.86
CA LYS A 42 4.69 -11.12 -6.85
C LYS A 42 3.34 -10.87 -7.53
N VAL A 43 2.29 -10.64 -6.75
CA VAL A 43 0.93 -10.42 -7.31
C VAL A 43 0.86 -9.14 -8.14
N LEU A 44 1.58 -8.07 -7.76
CA LEU A 44 1.69 -6.85 -8.59
C LEU A 44 2.28 -7.09 -9.99
N MET A 45 3.19 -8.07 -10.10
CA MET A 45 3.80 -8.46 -11.36
C MET A 45 2.91 -9.41 -12.16
N GLU A 46 2.40 -10.46 -11.53
CA GLU A 46 1.74 -11.58 -12.19
C GLU A 46 0.23 -11.36 -12.40
N ASN A 47 -0.46 -10.77 -11.41
CA ASN A 47 -1.93 -10.63 -11.39
C ASN A 47 -2.41 -9.26 -10.87
N PRO A 48 -1.96 -8.14 -11.48
CA PRO A 48 -2.32 -6.79 -11.03
C PRO A 48 -3.83 -6.52 -11.05
N GLU A 49 -4.57 -7.14 -11.97
CA GLU A 49 -6.03 -7.03 -12.08
C GLU A 49 -6.75 -7.51 -10.82
N LEU A 50 -6.26 -8.58 -10.18
CA LEU A 50 -6.86 -9.09 -8.95
C LEU A 50 -6.74 -8.06 -7.82
N ILE A 51 -5.61 -7.35 -7.72
CA ILE A 51 -5.41 -6.28 -6.72
C ILE A 51 -6.42 -5.16 -6.93
N ARG A 52 -6.61 -4.70 -8.17
CA ARG A 52 -7.65 -3.68 -8.49
C ARG A 52 -9.02 -4.18 -8.05
N ASP A 53 -9.35 -5.43 -8.38
CA ASP A 53 -10.66 -5.99 -8.08
C ASP A 53 -10.88 -6.16 -6.56
N VAL A 54 -9.82 -6.41 -5.77
CA VAL A 54 -9.93 -6.44 -4.30
C VAL A 54 -10.20 -5.03 -3.76
N HIS A 55 -9.48 -4.01 -4.25
CA HIS A 55 -9.76 -2.62 -3.86
C HIS A 55 -11.19 -2.21 -4.21
N LEU A 56 -11.69 -2.61 -5.38
CA LEU A 56 -13.06 -2.32 -5.81
C LEU A 56 -14.07 -2.97 -4.88
N ASP A 57 -13.85 -4.22 -4.47
CA ASP A 57 -14.73 -4.91 -3.53
C ASP A 57 -14.75 -4.24 -2.15
N TYR A 58 -13.60 -3.76 -1.66
CA TYR A 58 -13.58 -2.98 -0.42
C TYR A 58 -14.33 -1.65 -0.54
N PHE A 59 -14.19 -0.92 -1.66
CA PHE A 59 -14.97 0.29 -1.90
C PHE A 59 -16.48 -0.01 -1.92
N ARG A 60 -16.90 -1.09 -2.58
CA ARG A 60 -18.30 -1.56 -2.58
C ARG A 60 -18.80 -1.98 -1.20
N ALA A 61 -17.91 -2.51 -0.36
CA ALA A 61 -18.21 -2.86 1.04
C ALA A 61 -18.30 -1.63 1.97
N GLY A 62 -17.94 -0.43 1.50
CA GLY A 62 -18.05 0.83 2.24
C GLY A 62 -16.71 1.39 2.74
N ALA A 63 -15.57 0.83 2.32
CA ALA A 63 -14.28 1.46 2.59
C ALA A 63 -14.22 2.83 1.91
N GLN A 64 -13.63 3.80 2.60
CA GLN A 64 -13.40 5.17 2.11
C GLN A 64 -11.93 5.41 1.79
N VAL A 65 -11.04 4.54 2.25
CA VAL A 65 -9.60 4.59 1.99
C VAL A 65 -9.13 3.20 1.59
N ALA A 66 -8.50 3.10 0.42
CA ALA A 66 -7.78 1.90 0.01
C ALA A 66 -6.30 2.01 0.41
N ILE A 67 -5.73 0.98 1.03
CA ILE A 67 -4.32 0.89 1.37
C ILE A 67 -3.61 0.04 0.29
N THR A 68 -2.65 0.63 -0.42
CA THR A 68 -2.05 0.00 -1.61
C THR A 68 -1.27 -1.27 -1.28
N ALA A 69 -1.16 -2.19 -2.24
CA ALA A 69 -0.40 -3.45 -2.11
C ALA A 69 1.14 -3.28 -2.10
N SER A 70 1.67 -2.29 -1.40
CA SER A 70 3.10 -1.90 -1.36
C SER A 70 3.80 -2.16 -0.03
N TYR A 71 3.16 -2.89 0.90
CA TYR A 71 3.67 -3.16 2.24
C TYR A 71 5.11 -3.70 2.26
N GLN A 72 5.40 -4.72 1.44
CA GLN A 72 6.74 -5.31 1.26
C GLN A 72 7.47 -4.87 -0.02
N ALA A 73 6.85 -3.99 -0.82
CA ALA A 73 7.40 -3.58 -2.12
C ALA A 73 8.53 -2.55 -1.93
N THR A 74 9.78 -3.01 -1.89
CA THR A 74 10.97 -2.16 -1.75
C THR A 74 12.01 -2.51 -2.81
N PRO A 75 12.85 -1.56 -3.27
CA PRO A 75 13.93 -1.87 -4.19
C PRO A 75 14.84 -3.01 -3.71
N ASP A 76 15.16 -3.05 -2.41
CA ASP A 76 15.98 -4.11 -1.83
C ASP A 76 15.28 -5.49 -1.90
N GLY A 77 13.98 -5.56 -1.61
CA GLY A 77 13.21 -6.79 -1.73
C GLY A 77 13.10 -7.25 -3.20
N PHE A 78 12.86 -6.32 -4.11
CA PHE A 78 12.75 -6.59 -5.54
C PHE A 78 14.09 -6.93 -6.21
N ALA A 79 15.21 -6.45 -5.69
CA ALA A 79 16.54 -6.82 -6.16
C ALA A 79 16.80 -8.33 -6.01
N ALA A 80 16.27 -8.96 -4.96
CA ALA A 80 16.31 -10.42 -4.79
C ALA A 80 15.52 -11.18 -5.88
N ARG A 81 14.66 -10.48 -6.64
CA ARG A 81 13.91 -10.98 -7.80
C ARG A 81 14.50 -10.53 -9.14
N GLY A 82 15.69 -9.92 -9.13
CA GLY A 82 16.38 -9.48 -10.33
C GLY A 82 15.85 -8.18 -10.94
N LEU A 83 15.10 -7.39 -10.17
CA LEU A 83 14.63 -6.07 -10.61
C LEU A 83 15.57 -4.96 -10.13
N ASP A 84 15.77 -3.97 -10.99
CA ASP A 84 16.47 -2.74 -10.61
C ASP A 84 15.55 -1.76 -9.84
N GLU A 85 16.12 -0.66 -9.36
CA GLU A 85 15.38 0.36 -8.61
C GLU A 85 14.27 1.02 -9.46
N ALA A 86 14.50 1.24 -10.75
CA ALA A 86 13.52 1.90 -11.62
C ALA A 86 12.30 0.99 -11.85
N GLN A 87 12.53 -0.30 -12.10
CA GLN A 87 11.50 -1.32 -12.20
C GLN A 87 10.74 -1.47 -10.87
N SER A 88 11.46 -1.43 -9.75
CA SER A 88 10.88 -1.46 -8.41
C SER A 88 9.95 -0.28 -8.16
N ARG A 89 10.41 0.94 -8.45
CA ARG A 89 9.59 2.17 -8.35
C ARG A 89 8.37 2.10 -9.25
N ALA A 90 8.49 1.58 -10.47
CA ALA A 90 7.37 1.40 -11.38
C ALA A 90 6.30 0.45 -10.81
N LEU A 91 6.70 -0.67 -10.20
CA LEU A 91 5.76 -1.60 -9.55
C LEU A 91 5.10 -0.99 -8.29
N ILE A 92 5.85 -0.22 -7.51
CA ILE A 92 5.31 0.51 -6.36
C ILE A 92 4.26 1.52 -6.85
N GLY A 93 4.56 2.31 -7.88
CA GLY A 93 3.61 3.25 -8.48
C GLY A 93 2.37 2.55 -9.07
N LYS A 94 2.56 1.39 -9.70
CA LYS A 94 1.46 0.56 -10.22
C LYS A 94 0.47 0.16 -9.12
N SER A 95 0.93 -0.07 -7.88
CA SER A 95 0.03 -0.37 -6.76
C SER A 95 -0.96 0.78 -6.47
N VAL A 96 -0.50 2.04 -6.56
CA VAL A 96 -1.33 3.24 -6.43
C VAL A 96 -2.27 3.37 -7.62
N GLU A 97 -1.76 3.14 -8.84
CA GLU A 97 -2.56 3.18 -10.06
C GLU A 97 -3.75 2.21 -10.00
N LEU A 98 -3.54 0.98 -9.50
CA LEU A 98 -4.59 -0.03 -9.38
C LEU A 98 -5.66 0.38 -8.36
N ALA A 99 -5.28 0.92 -7.21
CA ALA A 99 -6.22 1.45 -6.22
C ALA A 99 -7.01 2.65 -6.76
N ARG A 100 -6.36 3.55 -7.51
CA ARG A 100 -7.02 4.68 -8.17
C ARG A 100 -8.01 4.23 -9.25
N LYS A 101 -7.65 3.24 -10.07
CA LYS A 101 -8.56 2.65 -11.06
C LYS A 101 -9.77 1.99 -10.39
N ALA A 102 -9.59 1.33 -9.25
CA ALA A 102 -10.69 0.78 -8.47
C ALA A 102 -11.62 1.90 -7.93
N ARG A 103 -11.04 2.99 -7.42
CA ARG A 103 -11.80 4.19 -7.01
C ARG A 103 -12.60 4.79 -8.16
N GLU A 104 -11.98 4.95 -9.33
CA GLU A 104 -12.64 5.48 -10.54
C GLU A 104 -13.80 4.57 -10.99
N ALA A 105 -13.59 3.24 -10.99
CA ALA A 105 -14.63 2.27 -11.30
C ALA A 105 -15.80 2.37 -10.30
N TYR A 106 -15.52 2.45 -9.01
CA TYR A 106 -16.57 2.57 -8.01
C TYR A 106 -17.32 3.91 -8.08
N LEU A 107 -16.65 5.02 -8.35
CA LEU A 107 -17.32 6.31 -8.57
C LEU A 107 -18.19 6.33 -9.82
N ALA A 108 -17.84 5.54 -10.85
CA ALA A 108 -18.70 5.34 -12.01
C ALA A 108 -19.94 4.50 -11.66
N GLU A 109 -19.80 3.50 -10.79
CA GLU A 109 -20.91 2.68 -10.28
C GLU A 109 -21.82 3.46 -9.31
N ASN A 110 -21.22 4.30 -8.46
CA ASN A 110 -21.90 5.09 -7.44
C ASN A 110 -21.34 6.53 -7.39
N PRO A 111 -21.85 7.43 -8.24
CA PRO A 111 -21.41 8.83 -8.28
C PRO A 111 -21.67 9.62 -6.97
N GLN A 112 -22.49 9.08 -6.06
CA GLN A 112 -22.84 9.69 -4.78
C GLN A 112 -22.00 9.14 -3.61
N ALA A 113 -20.98 8.31 -3.88
CA ALA A 113 -20.12 7.72 -2.85
C ALA A 113 -19.30 8.74 -2.03
N GLY A 114 -19.22 10.00 -2.50
CA GLY A 114 -18.48 11.07 -1.83
C GLY A 114 -16.97 10.95 -2.05
N THR A 115 -16.19 11.49 -1.12
CA THR A 115 -14.73 11.45 -1.17
C THR A 115 -14.21 10.05 -0.88
N LEU A 116 -13.25 9.59 -1.69
CA LEU A 116 -12.56 8.32 -1.51
C LEU A 116 -11.05 8.54 -1.70
N LEU A 117 -10.25 7.97 -0.82
CA LEU A 117 -8.81 8.18 -0.76
C LEU A 117 -8.02 6.91 -1.09
N VAL A 118 -6.78 7.11 -1.52
CA VAL A 118 -5.78 6.05 -1.71
C VAL A 118 -4.59 6.36 -0.82
N ALA A 119 -4.31 5.48 0.14
CA ALA A 119 -3.17 5.56 1.03
C ALA A 119 -2.04 4.64 0.54
N GLY A 120 -0.86 5.22 0.30
CA GLY A 120 0.33 4.44 -0.06
C GLY A 120 0.87 3.67 1.15
N SER A 121 0.81 2.33 1.11
CA SER A 121 1.33 1.47 2.19
C SER A 121 2.86 1.56 2.28
N VAL A 122 3.34 1.84 3.49
CA VAL A 122 4.76 1.87 3.85
C VAL A 122 4.97 0.93 5.04
N GLY A 123 5.27 -0.35 4.76
CA GLY A 123 5.60 -1.33 5.79
C GLY A 123 6.95 -1.08 6.48
N PRO A 124 7.20 -1.68 7.65
CA PRO A 124 8.42 -1.46 8.42
C PRO A 124 9.65 -2.12 7.78
N TYR A 125 10.84 -1.76 8.23
CA TYR A 125 12.08 -2.46 7.84
C TYR A 125 12.04 -3.95 8.20
N GLY A 126 11.44 -4.31 9.34
CA GLY A 126 11.27 -5.71 9.77
C GLY A 126 10.53 -6.58 8.75
N ALA A 127 9.55 -6.04 8.04
CA ALA A 127 8.78 -6.79 7.04
C ALA A 127 9.64 -7.17 5.81
N TYR A 128 10.70 -6.40 5.53
CA TYR A 128 11.70 -6.73 4.52
C TYR A 128 12.65 -7.84 4.99
N LEU A 129 12.96 -7.92 6.28
CA LEU A 129 13.80 -8.99 6.84
C LEU A 129 13.12 -10.36 6.77
N ALA A 130 11.79 -10.39 6.69
CA ALA A 130 10.98 -11.60 6.52
C ALA A 130 11.22 -12.68 7.60
N ASP A 131 11.53 -12.25 8.82
CA ASP A 131 11.80 -13.09 9.98
C ASP A 131 10.83 -12.83 11.15
N GLY A 132 9.76 -12.06 10.92
CA GLY A 132 8.78 -11.66 11.94
C GLY A 132 9.22 -10.48 12.79
N SER A 133 10.35 -9.83 12.47
CA SER A 133 10.83 -8.65 13.20
C SER A 133 9.87 -7.46 13.09
N GLU A 134 8.94 -7.42 12.13
CA GLU A 134 7.83 -6.46 12.08
C GLU A 134 6.88 -6.54 13.29
N TYR A 135 6.98 -7.59 14.12
CA TYR A 135 6.26 -7.71 15.39
C TYR A 135 7.17 -7.69 16.63
N ARG A 136 8.49 -7.87 16.44
CA ARG A 136 9.46 -7.87 17.55
C ARG A 136 10.21 -6.55 17.70
N GLY A 137 10.50 -5.87 16.59
CA GLY A 137 11.29 -4.64 16.54
C GLY A 137 12.74 -4.82 16.97
N ASP A 138 13.27 -6.04 16.95
CA ASP A 138 14.62 -6.43 17.38
C ASP A 138 15.71 -6.18 16.32
N TYR A 139 15.63 -5.02 15.66
CA TYR A 139 16.61 -4.56 14.67
C TYR A 139 17.03 -3.12 14.95
N THR A 140 18.35 -2.89 14.93
CA THR A 140 18.93 -1.56 15.12
C THR A 140 19.59 -1.09 13.84
N ARG A 141 19.18 0.08 13.35
CA ARG A 141 19.79 0.80 12.22
C ARG A 141 19.84 2.29 12.56
N SER A 142 20.70 3.03 11.87
CA SER A 142 20.72 4.48 12.02
C SER A 142 19.52 5.12 11.30
N ALA A 143 19.17 6.35 11.69
CA ALA A 143 18.10 7.09 11.04
C ALA A 143 18.35 7.28 9.54
N GLU A 144 19.61 7.47 9.14
CA GLU A 144 20.03 7.60 7.74
C GLU A 144 19.76 6.32 6.95
N VAL A 145 19.98 5.14 7.56
CA VAL A 145 19.70 3.85 6.92
C VAL A 145 18.19 3.66 6.74
N PHE A 146 17.37 3.96 7.76
CA PHE A 146 15.91 3.88 7.61
C PHE A 146 15.39 4.87 6.56
N ALA A 147 15.94 6.09 6.54
CA ALA A 147 15.56 7.10 5.56
C ALA A 147 15.94 6.67 4.13
N ALA A 148 17.14 6.11 3.93
CA ALA A 148 17.58 5.60 2.63
C ALA A 148 16.71 4.42 2.17
N PHE A 149 16.38 3.50 3.07
CA PHE A 149 15.52 2.34 2.78
C PHE A 149 14.10 2.73 2.36
N HIS A 150 13.46 3.67 3.08
CA HIS A 150 12.07 4.04 2.80
C HIS A 150 11.90 5.04 1.65
N ARG A 151 12.91 5.89 1.39
CA ARG A 151 12.80 7.02 0.45
C ARG A 151 12.33 6.62 -0.95
N PRO A 152 12.89 5.61 -1.63
CA PRO A 152 12.47 5.27 -2.99
C PRO A 152 11.00 4.87 -3.08
N ARG A 153 10.50 4.15 -2.07
CA ARG A 153 9.09 3.77 -2.00
C ARG A 153 8.20 4.98 -1.74
N VAL A 154 8.57 5.83 -0.78
CA VAL A 154 7.80 7.05 -0.47
C VAL A 154 7.70 7.95 -1.69
N GLU A 155 8.81 8.20 -2.39
CA GLU A 155 8.82 8.98 -3.63
C GLU A 155 7.90 8.34 -4.68
N ALA A 156 8.03 7.05 -4.96
CA ALA A 156 7.20 6.37 -5.97
C ALA A 156 5.70 6.38 -5.64
N LEU A 157 5.32 6.28 -4.36
CA LEU A 157 3.92 6.36 -3.92
C LEU A 157 3.33 7.76 -4.12
N LEU A 158 4.10 8.79 -3.76
CA LEU A 158 3.69 10.18 -3.92
C LEU A 158 3.63 10.58 -5.40
N ASP A 159 4.64 10.21 -6.20
CA ASP A 159 4.71 10.49 -7.63
C ASP A 159 3.54 9.84 -8.39
N ALA A 160 3.09 8.65 -7.96
CA ALA A 160 1.93 7.97 -8.53
C ALA A 160 0.57 8.57 -8.08
N GLY A 161 0.59 9.52 -7.13
CA GLY A 161 -0.57 10.27 -6.68
C GLY A 161 -1.36 9.58 -5.56
N ALA A 162 -0.68 8.95 -4.60
CA ALA A 162 -1.31 8.60 -3.32
C ALA A 162 -1.76 9.87 -2.59
N ASP A 163 -2.95 9.85 -2.00
CA ASP A 163 -3.51 11.00 -1.28
C ASP A 163 -2.81 11.21 0.08
N LEU A 164 -2.35 10.12 0.69
CA LEU A 164 -1.60 10.06 1.94
C LEU A 164 -0.73 8.80 2.00
N LEU A 165 0.09 8.68 3.04
CA LEU A 165 0.90 7.49 3.32
C LEU A 165 0.38 6.76 4.56
N ALA A 166 0.27 5.44 4.47
CA ALA A 166 -0.01 4.55 5.59
C ALA A 166 1.32 3.94 6.08
N CYS A 167 2.00 4.63 6.99
CA CYS A 167 3.17 4.08 7.70
C CYS A 167 2.68 3.10 8.77
N GLU A 168 2.61 1.82 8.42
CA GLU A 168 1.85 0.82 9.17
C GLU A 168 2.72 -0.32 9.72
N THR A 169 2.21 -0.98 10.76
CA THR A 169 2.93 -2.02 11.52
C THR A 169 4.33 -1.60 12.00
N PRO A 170 4.55 -0.38 12.55
CA PRO A 170 5.87 -0.01 13.04
C PRO A 170 6.18 -0.79 14.33
N ALA A 171 7.00 -1.83 14.23
CA ALA A 171 7.68 -2.40 15.39
C ALA A 171 9.13 -1.94 15.36
N VAL A 172 9.47 -0.97 16.21
CA VAL A 172 10.85 -0.61 16.55
C VAL A 172 10.90 -0.57 18.06
N VAL A 173 11.76 -1.38 18.67
CA VAL A 173 12.04 -1.26 20.10
C VAL A 173 13.06 -0.13 20.24
N CYS A 174 12.63 0.98 20.85
CA CYS A 174 13.52 2.09 21.23
C CYS A 174 14.44 1.70 22.39
#